data_AF-A0A1H4NNK7-F1
#
_entry.id   AF-A0A1H4NNK7-F1
#
_cell.length_a   1.000
_cell.length_b   1.000
_cell.length_c   1.000
_cell.angle_alpha   90.00
_cell.angle_beta   90.00
_cell.angle_gamma   90.00
#
_symmetry.space_group_name_H-M   'P 1'
#
loop_
_entity.id
_entity.type
_entity.pdbx_description
1 polymer ?
#
loop_
_entity_poly.entity_id
_entity_poly.type
_entity_poly.pdbx_seq_one_letter_code
_entity_poly.pdbx_strand_id
1 'polypeptide(L)'
;MSLDMQSAAIRTPTILGALVAKAAAYQEILDDPHKVRHLADMLTLAPLMTGRDLRGEPSLKRLEKRRMGNAVGRARMGADRDALLAWFPHDLDDRIRRLARVQEW
;
A
#
# COMPACT_ATOMS: atom_id res chain seq x y z
N MET A 1 -9.54 -43.80 5.20
CA MET A 1 -8.68 -42.81 4.52
C MET A 1 -8.88 -41.48 5.22
N SER A 2 -8.02 -41.17 6.20
CA SER A 2 -8.04 -39.91 6.95
C SER A 2 -7.55 -38.80 6.03
N LEU A 3 -8.36 -37.78 5.79
CA LEU A 3 -7.87 -36.52 5.23
C LEU A 3 -7.09 -35.82 6.35
N ASP A 4 -5.82 -36.17 6.48
CA ASP A 4 -4.89 -35.39 7.30
C ASP A 4 -4.93 -33.96 6.78
N MET A 5 -5.55 -33.07 7.55
CA MET A 5 -5.55 -31.64 7.33
C MET A 5 -4.10 -31.15 7.42
N GLN A 6 -3.39 -31.17 6.30
CA GLN A 6 -2.25 -30.27 6.11
C GLN A 6 -2.81 -28.85 6.09
N SER A 7 -2.88 -28.22 7.26
CA SER A 7 -3.07 -26.77 7.34
C SER A 7 -1.81 -26.15 6.75
N ALA A 8 -1.81 -25.86 5.46
CA ALA A 8 -0.77 -25.03 4.87
C ALA A 8 -0.85 -23.69 5.60
N ALA A 9 0.21 -23.32 6.32
CA ALA A 9 0.27 -22.02 6.99
C ALA A 9 0.16 -20.94 5.91
N ILE A 10 -1.01 -20.30 5.81
CA ILE A 10 -1.21 -19.18 4.90
C ILE A 10 -0.32 -18.06 5.42
N ARG A 11 0.71 -17.70 4.63
CA ARG A 11 1.51 -16.52 4.91
C ARG A 11 0.60 -15.31 4.77
N THR A 12 0.16 -14.79 5.90
CA THR A 12 -0.72 -13.62 5.94
C THR A 12 0.18 -12.39 5.88
N PRO A 13 0.10 -11.56 4.83
CA PRO A 13 0.93 -10.38 4.74
C PRO A 13 0.57 -9.41 5.88
N THR A 14 1.59 -8.82 6.47
CA THR A 14 1.42 -7.69 7.39
C THR A 14 0.83 -6.50 6.64
N ILE A 15 0.29 -5.49 7.34
CA ILE A 15 -0.23 -4.29 6.66
C ILE A 15 0.88 -3.63 5.82
N LEU A 16 2.11 -3.61 6.33
CA LEU A 16 3.27 -3.13 5.58
C LEU A 16 3.51 -3.96 4.31
N GLY A 17 3.47 -5.29 4.43
CA GLY A 17 3.57 -6.19 3.27
C GLY A 17 2.46 -5.96 2.24
N ALA A 18 1.23 -5.70 2.68
CA ALA A 18 0.11 -5.37 1.80
C ALA A 18 0.34 -4.04 1.06
N LEU A 19 0.84 -3.01 1.75
CA LEU A 19 1.20 -1.73 1.12
C LEU A 19 2.28 -1.90 0.06
N VAL A 20 3.34 -2.67 0.36
CA VAL A 20 4.41 -2.98 -0.60
C VAL A 20 3.87 -3.73 -1.81
N ALA A 21 2.99 -4.71 -1.61
CA ALA A 21 2.37 -5.48 -2.69
C ALA A 21 1.49 -4.59 -3.57
N LYS A 22 0.69 -3.68 -2.99
CA LYS A 22 -0.12 -2.72 -3.74
C LYS A 22 0.75 -1.71 -4.51
N ALA A 23 1.84 -1.24 -3.91
CA ALA A 23 2.79 -0.36 -4.58
C ALA A 23 3.47 -1.04 -5.79
N ALA A 24 3.80 -2.33 -5.66
CA ALA A 24 4.33 -3.14 -6.76
C ALA A 24 3.29 -3.36 -7.85
N ALA A 25 2.07 -3.76 -7.50
CA ALA A 25 0.97 -3.95 -8.45
C ALA A 25 0.70 -2.68 -9.26
N TYR A 26 0.65 -1.52 -8.59
CA TYR A 26 0.50 -0.23 -9.23
C TYR A 26 1.64 0.11 -10.21
N GLN A 27 2.84 -0.44 -10.07
CA GLN A 27 3.96 -0.15 -10.97
C GLN A 27 4.14 -1.18 -12.09
N GLU A 28 3.88 -2.44 -11.78
CA GLU A 28 4.32 -3.57 -12.60
C GLU A 28 3.20 -4.18 -13.44
N ILE A 29 1.95 -4.00 -13.02
CA ILE A 29 0.81 -4.34 -13.85
C ILE A 29 0.64 -3.19 -14.85
N LEU A 30 1.13 -3.42 -16.07
CA LEU A 30 1.12 -2.42 -17.13
C LEU A 30 -0.30 -2.18 -17.65
N ASP A 31 -1.05 -3.27 -17.89
CA ASP A 31 -2.43 -3.25 -18.35
C ASP A 31 -3.39 -3.54 -17.18
N ASP A 32 -3.70 -2.50 -16.40
CA ASP A 32 -4.76 -2.52 -15.38
C ASP A 32 -5.71 -1.35 -15.63
N PRO A 33 -6.95 -1.59 -16.12
CA PRO A 33 -7.93 -0.52 -16.35
C PRO A 33 -8.37 0.17 -15.05
N HIS A 34 -8.13 -0.43 -13.89
CA HIS A 34 -8.48 0.08 -12.57
C HIS A 34 -7.26 0.35 -11.70
N LYS A 35 -6.10 0.64 -12.30
CA LYS A 35 -4.81 0.84 -11.65
C LYS A 35 -4.84 1.76 -10.42
N VAL A 36 -5.62 2.84 -10.48
CA VAL A 36 -5.78 3.82 -9.38
C VAL A 36 -6.27 3.18 -8.08
N ARG A 37 -7.04 2.08 -8.16
CA ARG A 37 -7.53 1.36 -6.97
C ARG A 37 -6.39 0.92 -6.05
N HIS A 38 -5.21 0.61 -6.60
CA HIS A 38 -4.06 0.23 -5.79
C HIS A 38 -3.55 1.38 -4.92
N LEU A 39 -3.55 2.61 -5.45
CA LEU A 39 -3.24 3.79 -4.65
C LEU A 39 -4.33 4.03 -3.60
N ALA A 40 -5.60 3.84 -3.96
CA ALA A 40 -6.70 4.01 -3.02
C ALA A 40 -6.67 3.00 -1.87
N ASP A 41 -6.34 1.73 -2.16
CA ASP A 41 -6.12 0.70 -1.16
C ASP A 41 -4.98 1.10 -0.22
N MET A 42 -3.87 1.62 -0.76
CA MET A 42 -2.75 2.09 0.06
C MET A 42 -3.16 3.25 0.99
N LEU A 43 -3.93 4.22 0.49
CA LEU A 43 -4.45 5.35 1.26
C LEU A 43 -5.55 4.95 2.25
N THR A 44 -6.18 3.80 2.04
CA THR A 44 -7.13 3.20 2.98
C THR A 44 -6.40 2.49 4.12
N LEU A 45 -5.32 1.77 3.82
CA LEU A 45 -4.58 0.96 4.79
C LEU A 45 -3.57 1.76 5.62
N ALA A 46 -2.91 2.76 5.03
CA ALA A 46 -1.85 3.51 5.72
C ALA A 46 -2.29 4.17 7.05
N PRO A 47 -3.50 4.74 7.18
CA PRO A 47 -3.98 5.27 8.46
C PRO A 47 -4.15 4.23 9.57
N LEU A 48 -4.31 2.95 9.22
CA LEU A 48 -4.46 1.85 10.19
C LEU A 48 -3.13 1.46 10.83
N MET A 49 -2.00 1.88 10.24
CA MET A 49 -0.68 1.61 10.80
C MET A 49 -0.38 2.59 11.93
N THR A 50 -0.05 2.05 13.10
CA THR A 50 0.51 2.83 14.21
C THR A 50 2.04 2.83 14.15
N GLY A 51 2.67 3.77 14.85
CA GLY A 51 4.12 3.75 15.00
C GLY A 51 4.64 2.52 15.76
N ARG A 52 3.79 1.86 16.56
CA ARG A 52 4.14 0.60 17.23
C ARG A 52 4.22 -0.53 16.21
N ASP A 53 3.27 -0.60 15.28
CA ASP A 53 3.24 -1.64 14.24
C ASP A 53 4.47 -1.51 13.34
N LEU A 54 4.80 -0.29 12.92
CA LEU A 54 6.02 -0.03 12.13
C LEU A 54 7.29 -0.52 12.84
N ARG A 55 7.42 -0.27 14.15
CA ARG A 55 8.56 -0.75 14.95
C ARG A 55 8.68 -2.27 15.03
N GLY A 56 7.57 -3.00 14.88
CA GLY A 56 7.55 -4.45 14.86
C GLY A 56 7.93 -5.06 13.50
N GLU A 57 7.94 -4.24 12.44
CA GLU A 57 8.23 -4.68 11.08
C GLU A 57 9.69 -4.43 10.69
N PRO A 58 10.29 -5.28 9.83
CA PRO A 58 11.58 -5.00 9.24
C PRO A 58 11.52 -3.73 8.37
N SER A 59 12.63 -2.99 8.32
CA SER A 59 12.76 -1.84 7.43
C SER A 59 12.58 -2.22 5.97
N LEU A 60 12.02 -1.30 5.18
CA LEU A 60 11.81 -1.49 3.75
C LEU A 60 13.13 -1.71 3.01
N LYS A 61 13.16 -2.70 2.12
CA LYS A 61 14.25 -2.87 1.15
C LYS A 61 14.27 -1.71 0.18
N ARG A 62 15.43 -1.46 -0.44
CA ARG A 62 15.63 -0.35 -1.40
C ARG A 62 14.56 -0.31 -2.51
N LEU A 63 14.22 -1.45 -3.07
CA LEU A 63 13.20 -1.55 -4.13
C LEU A 63 11.80 -1.23 -3.61
N GLU A 64 11.45 -1.72 -2.41
CA GLU A 64 10.16 -1.49 -1.77
C GLU A 64 10.00 -0.01 -1.43
N LYS A 65 11.04 0.61 -0.87
CA LYS A 65 11.10 2.05 -0.59
C LYS A 65 10.92 2.88 -1.87
N ARG A 66 11.59 2.50 -2.97
CA ARG A 66 11.40 3.15 -4.28
C ARG A 66 9.96 3.03 -4.77
N ARG A 67 9.38 1.83 -4.70
CA ARG A 67 8.00 1.59 -5.14
C ARG A 67 6.99 2.40 -4.31
N MET A 68 7.14 2.39 -2.99
CA MET A 68 6.33 3.19 -2.07
C MET A 68 6.47 4.69 -2.36
N GLY A 69 7.69 5.17 -2.58
CA GLY A 69 7.97 6.58 -2.91
C GLY A 69 7.33 7.01 -4.24
N ASN A 70 7.40 6.16 -5.27
CA ASN A 70 6.71 6.39 -6.53
C ASN A 70 5.19 6.47 -6.34
N ALA A 71 4.60 5.57 -5.57
CA ALA A 71 3.16 5.59 -5.27
C ALA A 71 2.74 6.87 -4.55
N VAL A 72 3.52 7.32 -3.54
CA VAL A 72 3.30 8.61 -2.86
C VAL A 72 3.41 9.78 -3.84
N GLY A 73 4.43 9.77 -4.70
CA GLY A 73 4.62 10.79 -5.73
C GLY A 73 3.42 10.88 -6.68
N ARG A 74 2.91 9.73 -7.15
CA ARG A 74 1.74 9.67 -8.04
C ARG A 74 0.45 10.11 -7.33
N ALA A 75 0.24 9.72 -6.08
CA ALA A 75 -0.92 10.19 -5.32
C ALA A 75 -0.94 11.72 -5.11
N ARG A 76 0.21 12.39 -5.19
CA ARG A 76 0.34 13.85 -5.03
C ARG A 76 0.08 14.66 -6.29
N MET A 77 0.03 14.07 -7.48
CA MET A 77 -0.02 14.86 -8.71
C MET A 77 -0.69 14.16 -9.90
N GLY A 78 -1.15 14.98 -10.85
CA GLY A 78 -1.70 14.55 -12.13
C GLY A 78 -3.02 13.79 -12.00
N ALA A 79 -3.35 13.04 -13.05
CA ALA A 79 -4.64 12.34 -13.18
C ALA A 79 -4.93 11.36 -12.03
N ASP A 80 -3.90 10.76 -11.42
CA ASP A 80 -4.09 9.85 -10.28
C ASP A 80 -4.64 10.60 -9.07
N ARG A 81 -4.12 11.81 -8.78
CA ARG A 81 -4.64 12.63 -7.67
C ARG A 81 -6.10 13.01 -7.91
N ASP A 82 -6.41 13.44 -9.13
CA ASP A 82 -7.77 13.84 -9.50
C ASP A 82 -8.76 12.69 -9.33
N ALA A 83 -8.37 11.48 -9.76
CA ALA A 83 -9.17 10.28 -9.56
C ALA A 83 -9.33 9.92 -8.07
N LEU A 84 -8.28 10.09 -7.26
CA LEU A 84 -8.32 9.81 -5.82
C LEU A 84 -9.19 10.79 -5.03
N LEU A 85 -9.40 12.03 -5.52
CA LEU A 85 -10.35 12.96 -4.90
C LEU A 85 -11.79 12.44 -4.90
N ALA A 86 -12.17 11.64 -5.92
CA ALA A 86 -13.48 11.01 -5.94
C ALA A 86 -13.64 9.93 -4.85
N TRP A 87 -12.53 9.32 -4.42
CA TRP A 87 -12.53 8.29 -3.37
C TRP A 87 -12.41 8.90 -1.97
N PHE A 88 -11.64 9.99 -1.84
CA PHE A 88 -11.30 10.62 -0.58
C PHE A 88 -11.55 12.14 -0.64
N PRO A 89 -12.80 12.60 -0.80
CA PRO A 89 -13.12 13.99 -1.09
C PRO A 89 -12.77 14.97 0.03
N HIS A 90 -12.55 14.48 1.24
CA HIS A 90 -12.38 15.34 2.43
C HIS A 90 -11.04 15.15 3.15
N ASP A 91 -10.32 14.06 2.90
CA ASP A 91 -9.16 13.67 3.71
C ASP A 91 -7.98 13.11 2.89
N LEU A 92 -8.01 13.24 1.55
CA LEU A 92 -6.95 12.74 0.66
C LEU A 92 -5.54 13.17 1.12
N ASP A 93 -5.35 14.44 1.45
CA ASP A 93 -4.03 14.96 1.82
C ASP A 93 -3.52 14.42 3.16
N ASP A 94 -4.41 14.15 4.12
CA ASP A 94 -3.99 13.49 5.37
C ASP A 94 -3.61 12.04 5.11
N ARG A 95 -4.37 11.32 4.28
CA ARG A 95 -4.05 9.94 3.90
C ARG A 95 -2.71 9.84 3.16
N ILE A 96 -2.43 10.77 2.23
CA ILE A 96 -1.14 10.84 1.54
C ILE A 96 -0.01 11.10 2.55
N ARG A 97 -0.23 11.98 3.52
CA ARG A 97 0.76 12.27 4.58
C ARG A 97 1.02 11.03 5.44
N ARG A 98 -0.02 10.27 5.80
CA ARG A 98 0.09 9.01 6.55
C ARG A 98 0.89 7.98 5.75
N LEU A 99 0.58 7.82 4.47
CA LEU A 99 1.31 6.91 3.58
C LEU A 99 2.78 7.31 3.40
N ALA A 100 3.07 8.62 3.28
CA ALA A 100 4.44 9.12 3.19
C ALA A 100 5.26 8.79 4.44
N ARG A 101 4.68 8.92 5.63
CA ARG A 101 5.34 8.52 6.89
C ARG A 101 5.67 7.03 6.93
N VAL A 102 4.80 6.17 6.41
CA VAL A 102 5.08 4.72 6.31
C VAL A 102 6.25 4.46 5.34
N GLN A 103 6.32 5.19 4.22
CA GLN A 103 7.42 5.07 3.26
C GLN A 103 8.78 5.50 3.84
N GLU A 104 8.78 6.44 4.78
CA GLU A 104 9.98 6.99 5.42
C GLU A 104 10.53 6.12 6.56
N TRP A 105 9.75 5.14 7.04
CA TRP A 105 10.18 4.10 7.98
C TRP A 105 11.43 3.34 7.49
#